data_AF-A0A2W6VAG4-F1
#
_entry.id   AF-A0A2W6VAG4-F1
#
_cell.length_a   1.000
_cell.length_b   1.000
_cell.length_c   1.000
_cell.angle_alpha   90.00
_cell.angle_beta   90.00
_cell.angle_gamma   90.00
#
_symmetry.space_group_name_H-M   'P 1'
#
loop_
_entity.id
_entity.type
_entity.pdbx_description
1 polymer ?
#
loop_
_entity_poly.entity_id
_entity_poly.type
_entity_poly.pdbx_seq_one_letter_code
_entity_poly.pdbx_strand_id
1 'polypeptide(L)'
;MYRYTQSPTLDAIAVARGLLDVADGDADALRGTVVALADATDWQARATAGYCAGIAALAGDVRMLAGRIASALLDLAIAERLEVARAGAEG
;
A
#
# COMPACT_ATOMS: atom_id res chain seq x y z
N MET A 1 11.40 34.07 4.24
CA MET A 1 10.10 33.40 4.43
C MET A 1 9.62 32.95 3.05
N TYR A 2 10.04 31.77 2.61
CA TYR A 2 9.76 31.28 1.25
C TYR A 2 8.32 30.78 1.19
N ARG A 3 7.48 31.53 0.49
CA ARG A 3 6.12 31.16 0.14
C ARG A 3 6.24 30.11 -0.97
N TYR A 4 6.33 28.83 -0.60
CA TYR A 4 6.12 27.75 -1.57
C TYR A 4 4.75 27.99 -2.19
N THR A 5 4.75 28.21 -3.50
CA THR A 5 3.57 28.22 -4.35
C THR A 5 2.73 27.00 -3.98
N GLN A 6 1.53 27.22 -3.43
CA GLN A 6 0.54 26.17 -3.21
C GLN A 6 0.20 25.57 -4.57
N SER A 7 0.91 24.51 -4.94
CA SER A 7 0.55 23.70 -6.09
C SER A 7 -0.50 22.71 -5.59
N PRO A 8 -1.78 22.87 -5.96
CA PRO A 8 -2.84 21.95 -5.55
C PRO A 8 -2.54 20.51 -5.98
N THR A 9 -1.72 20.33 -7.01
CA THR A 9 -1.22 19.02 -7.45
C THR A 9 -0.24 18.41 -6.44
N LEU A 10 0.70 19.19 -5.89
CA LEU A 10 1.63 18.70 -4.86
C LEU A 10 0.90 18.37 -3.55
N ASP A 11 -0.11 19.16 -3.18
CA ASP A 11 -0.95 18.86 -2.03
C ASP A 11 -1.75 17.57 -2.24
N ALA A 12 -2.33 17.38 -3.43
CA ALA A 12 -3.06 16.15 -3.77
C ALA A 12 -2.16 14.92 -3.76
N ILE A 13 -0.92 15.05 -4.21
CA ILE A 13 0.07 13.98 -4.19
C ILE A 13 0.46 13.63 -2.74
N ALA A 14 0.72 14.63 -1.89
CA ALA A 14 1.03 14.39 -0.48
C ALA A 14 -0.11 13.66 0.24
N VAL A 15 -1.36 14.02 -0.07
CA VAL A 15 -2.54 13.31 0.44
C VAL A 15 -2.61 11.87 -0.08
N ALA A 16 -2.38 11.64 -1.37
CA ALA A 16 -2.38 10.30 -1.96
C ALA A 16 -1.31 9.40 -1.32
N ARG A 17 -0.14 9.95 -1.04
CA ARG A 17 0.94 9.23 -0.34
C ARG A 17 0.54 8.84 1.09
N GLY A 18 -0.08 9.75 1.84
CA GLY A 18 -0.58 9.44 3.17
C GLY A 18 -1.63 8.33 3.19
N LEU A 19 -2.52 8.29 2.18
CA LEU A 19 -3.51 7.21 2.03
C LEU A 19 -2.87 5.87 1.70
N LEU A 20 -1.81 5.87 0.87
CA LEU A 20 -1.07 4.66 0.53
C LEU A 20 -0.29 4.10 1.73
N ASP A 21 0.34 4.96 2.54
CA ASP A 21 1.04 4.55 3.76
C ASP A 21 0.08 3.91 4.78
N VAL A 22 -1.14 4.47 4.91
CA VAL A 22 -2.20 3.86 5.76
C VAL A 22 -2.62 2.50 5.21
N ALA A 23 -2.87 2.40 3.90
CA ALA A 23 -3.27 1.14 3.27
C ALA A 23 -2.19 0.05 3.38
N ASP A 24 -0.91 0.43 3.32
CA ASP A 24 0.22 -0.49 3.52
C ASP A 24 0.25 -1.03 4.95
N GLY A 25 0.09 -0.14 5.94
CA GLY A 25 -0.02 -0.53 7.35
C GLY A 25 -1.19 -1.47 7.64
N ASP A 26 -2.36 -1.19 7.04
CA ASP A 26 -3.54 -2.05 7.17
C ASP A 26 -3.32 -3.43 6.54
N ALA A 27 -2.65 -3.49 5.38
CA ALA A 27 -2.31 -4.74 4.72
C ALA A 27 -1.33 -5.59 5.55
N ASP A 28 -0.35 -4.95 6.19
CA ASP A 28 0.60 -5.64 7.07
C ASP A 28 -0.06 -6.14 8.36
N ALA A 29 -0.96 -5.36 8.95
CA ALA A 29 -1.78 -5.79 10.08
C ALA A 29 -2.64 -7.01 9.71
N LEU A 30 -3.31 -6.97 8.56
CA LEU A 30 -4.12 -8.08 8.07
C LEU A 30 -3.26 -9.33 7.83
N ARG A 31 -2.07 -9.17 7.25
CA ARG A 31 -1.11 -10.28 7.08
C ARG A 31 -0.74 -10.90 8.42
N GLY A 32 -0.47 -10.09 9.44
CA GLY A 32 -0.21 -10.57 10.80
C GLY A 32 -1.38 -11.36 11.38
N THR A 33 -2.62 -10.86 11.21
CA THR A 33 -3.84 -11.58 11.62
C THR A 33 -4.00 -12.91 10.90
N VAL A 34 -3.75 -12.96 9.60
CA VAL A 34 -3.85 -14.19 8.80
C VAL A 34 -2.83 -15.23 9.26
N VAL A 35 -1.59 -14.81 9.55
CA VAL A 35 -0.56 -15.71 10.09
C VAL A 35 -0.95 -16.22 11.48
N ALA A 36 -1.42 -15.34 12.36
CA ALA A 36 -1.88 -15.74 13.69
C ALA A 36 -3.09 -16.68 13.64
N LEU A 37 -4.01 -16.46 12.69
CA LEU A 37 -5.13 -17.37 12.45
C LEU A 37 -4.68 -18.72 11.90
N ALA A 38 -3.68 -18.72 11.00
CA ALA A 38 -3.09 -19.95 10.47
C ALA A 38 -2.42 -20.78 11.57
N ASP A 39 -1.64 -20.13 12.45
CA ASP A 39 -1.00 -20.78 13.60
C ASP A 39 -2.05 -21.29 14.61
N ALA A 40 -3.06 -20.46 14.90
CA ALA A 40 -4.23 -20.85 15.69
C ALA A 40 -5.18 -21.83 14.98
N THR A 41 -4.92 -22.22 13.73
CA THR A 41 -5.66 -23.30 13.07
C THR A 41 -4.78 -24.50 12.76
N ASP A 42 -3.46 -24.42 12.97
CA ASP A 42 -2.53 -25.56 12.88
C ASP A 42 -2.81 -26.60 13.98
N TRP A 43 -3.29 -26.19 15.16
CA TRP A 43 -3.83 -27.13 16.15
C TRP A 43 -5.19 -27.75 15.76
N GLN A 44 -5.88 -27.14 14.80
CA GLN A 44 -7.19 -27.55 14.28
C GLN A 44 -7.08 -28.29 12.92
N ALA A 45 -5.86 -28.39 12.37
CA ALA A 45 -5.54 -28.85 11.01
C ALA A 45 -5.84 -30.32 10.70
N ARG A 46 -6.31 -31.12 11.67
CA ARG A 46 -6.94 -32.42 11.35
C ARG A 46 -8.36 -32.28 10.80
N ALA A 47 -9.00 -31.11 10.90
CA ALA A 47 -10.42 -30.97 10.60
C ALA A 47 -10.78 -30.29 9.27
N THR A 48 -9.97 -29.42 8.64
CA THR A 48 -10.48 -28.66 7.48
C THR A 48 -9.44 -28.15 6.48
N ALA A 49 -9.14 -28.97 5.47
CA ALA A 49 -8.34 -28.58 4.29
C ALA A 49 -8.86 -27.31 3.58
N GLY A 50 -10.17 -27.03 3.66
CA GLY A 50 -10.78 -25.81 3.09
C GLY A 50 -10.33 -24.52 3.76
N TYR A 51 -10.04 -24.51 5.06
CA TYR A 51 -9.56 -23.31 5.76
C TYR A 51 -8.11 -22.98 5.38
N CYS A 52 -7.22 -23.98 5.31
CA CYS A 52 -5.86 -23.78 4.84
C CYS A 52 -5.83 -23.21 3.41
N ALA A 53 -6.70 -23.71 2.52
CA ALA A 53 -6.82 -23.19 1.16
C ALA A 53 -7.31 -21.73 1.12
N GLY A 54 -8.28 -21.37 1.96
CA GLY A 54 -8.78 -19.99 2.08
C GLY A 54 -7.73 -19.01 2.61
N ILE A 55 -6.96 -19.40 3.63
CA ILE A 55 -5.86 -18.59 4.18
C ILE A 55 -4.76 -18.39 3.12
N ALA A 56 -4.40 -19.44 2.39
CA ALA A 56 -3.40 -19.33 1.32
C ALA A 56 -3.85 -18.39 0.19
N ALA A 57 -5.12 -18.43 -0.20
CA ALA A 57 -5.70 -17.52 -1.19
C ALA A 57 -5.65 -16.06 -0.70
N LEU A 58 -6.09 -15.82 0.54
CA LEU A 58 -6.07 -14.48 1.14
C LEU A 58 -4.65 -13.92 1.24
N ALA A 59 -3.67 -14.74 1.61
CA ALA A 59 -2.26 -14.33 1.63
C ALA A 59 -1.74 -13.94 0.24
N GLY A 60 -2.21 -14.62 -0.81
CA GLY A 60 -1.93 -14.26 -2.21
C GLY A 60 -2.51 -12.90 -2.59
N ASP A 61 -3.78 -12.66 -2.23
CA ASP A 61 -4.48 -11.41 -2.52
C ASP A 61 -3.82 -10.22 -1.81
N VAL A 62 -3.43 -10.38 -0.54
CA VAL A 62 -2.71 -9.35 0.22
C VAL A 62 -1.36 -9.02 -0.42
N ARG A 63 -0.60 -10.04 -0.86
CA ARG A 63 0.67 -9.81 -1.57
C ARG A 63 0.46 -9.06 -2.88
N MET A 64 -0.60 -9.40 -3.63
CA MET A 64 -0.93 -8.70 -4.87
C MET A 64 -1.28 -7.23 -4.60
N LEU A 65 -2.07 -6.96 -3.56
CA LEU A 65 -2.44 -5.60 -3.17
C LEU A 65 -1.21 -4.77 -2.78
N ALA A 66 -0.32 -5.32 -1.96
CA ALA A 66 0.93 -4.67 -1.58
C ALA A 66 1.79 -4.32 -2.81
N GLY A 67 1.89 -5.23 -3.78
CA GLY A 67 2.59 -4.96 -5.04
C GLY A 67 1.98 -3.81 -5.85
N ARG A 68 0.64 -3.71 -5.88
CA ARG A 68 -0.06 -2.59 -6.55
C ARG A 68 0.16 -1.26 -5.84
N ILE A 69 0.14 -1.26 -4.51
CA ILE A 69 0.46 -0.07 -3.68
C ILE A 69 1.88 0.41 -3.98
N ALA A 70 2.87 -0.49 -3.98
CA ALA A 70 4.25 -0.15 -4.30
C ALA A 70 4.41 0.44 -5.71
N SER A 71 3.70 -0.11 -6.70
CA SER A 71 3.70 0.44 -8.06
C SER A 71 3.11 1.85 -8.10
N ALA A 72 1.98 2.07 -7.42
CA ALA A 72 1.32 3.38 -7.38
C ALA A 72 2.21 4.44 -6.71
N LEU A 73 2.94 4.06 -5.64
CA LEU A 73 3.91 4.94 -4.99
C LEU A 73 5.06 5.34 -5.93
N LEU A 74 5.52 4.41 -6.77
CA LEU A 74 6.57 4.70 -7.75
C LEU A 74 6.07 5.67 -8.82
N ASP A 75 4.88 5.43 -9.38
CA ASP A 75 4.25 6.29 -10.38
C ASP A 75 4.04 7.70 -9.83
N LEU A 76 3.62 7.80 -8.56
CA LEU A 76 3.44 9.07 -7.87
C LEU A 76 4.75 9.85 -7.74
N ALA A 77 5.85 9.19 -7.35
CA ALA A 77 7.16 9.80 -7.24
C ALA A 77 7.70 10.29 -8.60
N ILE A 78 7.36 9.60 -9.70
CA ILE A 78 7.68 10.05 -11.06
C ILE A 78 6.89 11.31 -11.41
N ALA A 79 5.58 11.32 -11.13
CA ALA A 79 4.72 12.47 -11.37
C ALA A 79 5.19 13.72 -10.60
N GLU A 80 5.57 13.57 -9.31
CA GLU A 80 6.16 14.66 -8.52
C GLU A 80 7.38 15.27 -9.20
N ARG A 81 8.32 14.43 -9.64
CA ARG A 81 9.56 14.89 -10.29
C ARG A 81 9.27 15.64 -11.59
N LEU A 82 8.35 15.14 -12.40
CA LEU A 82 7.98 15.78 -13.66
C LEU A 82 7.35 17.15 -13.43
N GLU A 83 6.46 17.27 -12.43
CA GLU A 83 5.84 18.56 -12.11
C GLU A 83 6.82 19.56 -11.49
N VAL A 84 7.76 19.11 -10.65
CA VAL A 84 8.85 19.97 -10.15
C VAL A 84 9.72 20.49 -11.30
N ALA A 85 10.07 19.63 -12.26
CA ALA A 85 10.86 20.01 -13.42
C ALA A 85 10.11 21.01 -14.32
N ARG A 86 8.80 20.83 -14.50
CA ARG A 86 7.94 21.75 -15.26
C ARG A 86 7.85 23.12 -14.58
N ALA A 87 7.54 23.15 -13.29
CA ALA A 87 7.41 24.39 -12.53
C ALA A 87 8.72 25.20 -12.49
N GLY A 88 9.87 24.52 -12.52
CA GLY A 88 11.19 25.17 -12.60
C GLY A 88 11.57 25.67 -14.00
N ALA A 89 10.89 25.24 -15.07
CA ALA A 89 11.11 25.71 -16.43
C ALA A 89 10.21 26.90 -16.81
N GLU A 90 9.12 27.12 -16.05
CA GLU A 90 8.14 28.20 -16.27
C GLU A 90 8.44 29.47 -15.44
N GLY A 91 9.47 29.46 -14.58
CA GLY A 91 9.89 30.60 -13.72
C GLY A 91 11.28 31.13 -14.05
#